data_AF-A0A4Y2DE48-F1
#
_entry.id   AF-A0A4Y2DE48-F1
#
_cell.length_a   1.000
_cell.length_b   1.000
_cell.length_c   1.000
_cell.angle_alpha   90.00
_cell.angle_beta   90.00
_cell.angle_gamma   90.00
#
_symmetry.space_group_name_H-M   'P 1'
#
loop_
_entity.id
_entity.type
_entity.pdbx_description
1 polymer ?
#
loop_
_entity_poly.entity_id
_entity_poly.type
_entity_poly.pdbx_seq_one_letter_code
_entity_poly.pdbx_strand_id
1 'polypeptide(L)'
;MKVLYLPPNTTSILQPMDQQVISNFKKLYTKHLFRRCFEVTENTNLTLREYWKDHFNIVVCLRMIDQAWMSVTTRTLTSAWKKLWPESVAERTFEGFEPEVPVEEEIVSLGKSVGLVTDERDVNELVEEHSQELTTV
;
A
#
# COMPACT_ATOMS: atom_id res chain seq x y z
N MET A 1 -25.79 3.16 16.39
CA MET A 1 -24.32 2.94 16.31
C MET A 1 -23.88 2.30 17.61
N LYS A 2 -23.21 1.14 17.56
CA LYS A 2 -22.70 0.44 18.75
C LYS A 2 -21.18 0.49 18.69
N VAL A 3 -20.55 0.95 19.77
CA VAL A 3 -19.09 0.98 19.90
C VAL A 3 -18.66 -0.26 20.68
N LEU A 4 -17.64 -0.96 20.19
CA LEU A 4 -17.03 -2.10 20.84
C LEU A 4 -15.61 -1.73 21.27
N TYR A 5 -15.27 -2.02 22.51
CA TYR A 5 -13.92 -1.82 23.03
C TYR A 5 -13.13 -3.12 22.90
N LEU A 6 -11.94 -3.05 22.31
CA LEU A 6 -11.04 -4.19 22.18
C LEU A 6 -10.11 -4.28 23.41
N PRO A 7 -9.66 -5.49 23.79
CA PRO A 7 -8.64 -5.66 24.81
C PRO A 7 -7.34 -4.93 24.46
N PRO A 8 -6.56 -4.46 25.46
CA PRO A 8 -5.26 -3.86 25.21
C PRO A 8 -4.31 -4.82 24.47
N ASN A 9 -3.41 -4.28 23.64
CA ASN A 9 -2.37 -5.02 22.89
C ASN A 9 -2.89 -6.07 21.89
N THR A 10 -4.16 -6.00 21.49
CA THR A 10 -4.74 -6.92 20.50
C THR A 10 -4.93 -6.29 19.13
N THR A 11 -4.43 -5.07 18.90
CA THR A 11 -4.71 -4.27 17.69
C THR A 11 -4.36 -5.02 16.41
N SER A 12 -3.12 -5.50 16.28
CA SER A 12 -2.66 -6.32 15.14
C SER A 12 -3.56 -7.54 14.89
N ILE A 13 -4.00 -8.21 15.96
CA ILE A 13 -4.79 -9.44 15.87
C ILE A 13 -6.24 -9.12 15.50
N LEU A 14 -6.88 -8.20 16.21
CA LEU A 14 -8.32 -7.97 16.18
C LEU A 14 -8.77 -6.86 15.22
N GLN A 15 -7.87 -6.04 14.71
CA GLN A 15 -8.22 -4.96 13.78
C GLN A 15 -7.92 -5.36 12.33
N PRO A 16 -8.92 -5.42 11.45
CA PRO A 16 -8.73 -5.71 10.03
C PRO A 16 -7.76 -4.73 9.34
N MET A 17 -7.70 -3.49 9.83
CA MET A 17 -6.79 -2.47 9.34
C MET A 17 -5.33 -2.93 9.41
N ASP A 18 -4.92 -3.43 10.57
CA ASP A 18 -3.56 -3.91 10.81
C ASP A 18 -3.29 -5.29 10.21
N GLN A 19 -4.34 -6.07 9.93
CA GLN A 19 -4.18 -7.40 9.32
C GLN A 19 -3.67 -7.34 7.88
N GLN A 20 -4.29 -6.51 7.03
CA GLN A 20 -3.97 -6.46 5.59
C GLN A 20 -4.24 -5.09 4.96
N VAL A 21 -5.21 -4.31 5.44
CA VAL A 21 -5.61 -3.07 4.73
C VAL A 21 -4.48 -2.05 4.69
N ILE A 22 -3.80 -1.81 5.81
CA ILE A 22 -2.70 -0.82 5.87
C ILE A 22 -1.53 -1.25 4.97
N SER A 23 -1.07 -2.51 5.06
CA SER A 23 0.04 -3.01 4.24
C SER A 23 -0.29 -2.94 2.74
N ASN A 24 -1.48 -3.36 2.33
CA ASN A 24 -1.92 -3.23 0.93
C ASN A 24 -2.04 -1.77 0.48
N PHE A 25 -2.59 -0.90 1.32
CA PHE A 25 -2.71 0.52 1.01
C PHE A 25 -1.32 1.16 0.82
N LYS A 26 -0.35 0.86 1.68
CA LYS A 26 1.04 1.32 1.54
C LYS A 26 1.66 0.85 0.23
N LYS A 27 1.47 -0.43 -0.15
CA LYS A 27 1.94 -0.95 -1.45
C LYS A 27 1.36 -0.15 -2.61
N LEU A 28 0.05 0.07 -2.61
CA LEU A 28 -0.63 0.84 -3.65
C LEU A 28 -0.17 2.30 -3.70
N TYR A 29 0.05 2.93 -2.54
CA TYR A 29 0.63 4.26 -2.45
C TYR A 29 2.03 4.32 -3.05
N THR A 30 2.92 3.39 -2.67
CA THR A 30 4.28 3.30 -3.21
C THR A 30 4.27 3.11 -4.72
N LYS A 31 3.34 2.29 -5.24
CA LYS A 31 3.15 2.13 -6.67
C LYS A 31 2.83 3.44 -7.37
N HIS A 32 1.82 4.17 -6.90
CA HIS A 32 1.42 5.45 -7.50
C HIS A 32 2.53 6.49 -7.38
N LEU A 33 3.26 6.51 -6.26
CA LEU A 33 4.44 7.37 -6.08
C LEU A 33 5.51 7.07 -7.13
N PHE A 34 5.90 5.81 -7.32
CA PHE A 34 6.94 5.44 -8.26
C PHE A 34 6.51 5.66 -9.71
N ARG A 35 5.24 5.40 -10.02
CA ARG A 35 4.65 5.75 -11.31
C ARG A 35 4.73 7.25 -11.56
N ARG A 36 4.41 8.07 -10.56
CA ARG A 36 4.50 9.51 -10.69
C ARG A 36 5.93 9.98 -10.90
N CYS A 37 6.89 9.40 -10.18
CA CYS A 37 8.31 9.65 -10.38
C CYS A 37 8.73 9.33 -11.81
N PHE A 38 8.34 8.16 -12.33
CA PHE A 38 8.60 7.75 -13.71
C PHE A 38 8.02 8.73 -14.72
N GLU A 39 6.74 9.07 -14.60
CA GLU A 39 6.06 10.02 -15.47
C GLU A 39 6.76 11.38 -15.48
N VAL A 40 7.26 11.86 -14.34
CA VAL A 40 7.99 13.13 -14.28
C VAL A 40 9.36 13.02 -14.94
N THR A 41 10.12 11.97 -14.66
CA THR A 41 11.46 11.79 -15.25
C THR A 41 11.42 11.50 -16.75
N GLU A 42 10.33 10.92 -17.25
CA GLU A 42 10.15 10.63 -18.69
C GLU A 42 9.60 11.83 -19.46
N ASN A 43 8.62 12.55 -18.91
CA ASN A 43 7.92 13.62 -19.62
C ASN A 43 8.48 15.02 -19.34
N THR A 44 9.49 15.14 -18.48
CA THR A 44 10.14 16.41 -18.14
C THR A 44 11.65 16.25 -18.06
N ASN A 45 12.39 17.36 -18.00
CA ASN A 45 13.84 17.35 -17.82
C ASN A 45 14.26 17.33 -16.34
N LEU A 46 13.32 17.08 -15.41
CA LEU A 46 13.62 17.06 -13.98
C LEU A 46 14.25 15.73 -13.59
N THR A 47 15.32 15.81 -12.81
CA THR A 47 15.82 14.64 -12.08
C THR A 47 14.87 14.29 -10.93
N LEU A 48 14.94 13.04 -10.47
CA LEU A 48 14.18 12.59 -9.30
C LEU A 48 14.45 13.46 -8.05
N ARG A 49 15.69 13.92 -7.90
CA ARG A 49 16.12 14.80 -6.79
C ARG A 49 15.45 16.17 -6.87
N GLU A 50 15.43 16.78 -8.04
CA GLU A 50 14.78 18.09 -8.24
C GLU A 50 13.27 17.98 -8.06
N TYR A 51 12.65 16.93 -8.61
CA TYR A 51 11.24 16.67 -8.38
C TYR A 51 10.91 16.55 -6.89
N TRP A 52 11.67 15.73 -6.15
CA TRP A 52 11.44 15.52 -4.72
C TRP A 52 11.60 16.82 -3.92
N LYS A 53 12.62 17.61 -4.22
CA LYS A 53 12.94 18.82 -3.45
C LYS A 53 11.98 19.98 -3.75
N ASP A 54 11.68 20.22 -5.03
CA ASP A 54 11.08 21.46 -5.48
C ASP A 54 9.61 21.31 -5.90
N HIS A 55 9.14 20.07 -6.13
CA HIS A 55 7.80 19.81 -6.67
C HIS A 55 6.95 18.86 -5.83
N PHE A 56 7.57 17.96 -5.05
CA PHE A 56 6.84 17.03 -4.19
C PHE A 56 6.33 17.74 -2.94
N ASN A 57 5.02 17.94 -2.86
CA ASN A 57 4.35 18.65 -1.77
C ASN A 57 3.11 17.89 -1.29
N ILE A 58 2.47 18.40 -0.24
CA ILE A 58 1.32 17.73 0.39
C ILE A 58 0.15 17.48 -0.56
N VAL A 59 -0.06 18.34 -1.57
CA VAL A 59 -1.13 18.15 -2.56
C VAL A 59 -0.82 16.94 -3.44
N VAL A 60 0.45 16.74 -3.80
CA VAL A 60 0.89 15.54 -4.53
C VAL A 60 0.66 14.31 -3.66
N CYS A 61 1.05 14.34 -2.38
CA CYS A 61 0.82 13.22 -1.45
C CYS A 61 -0.67 12.86 -1.34
N LEU A 62 -1.55 13.85 -1.21
CA LEU A 62 -3.00 13.64 -1.12
C LEU A 62 -3.57 12.99 -2.38
N ARG A 63 -3.06 13.36 -3.57
CA ARG A 63 -3.45 12.71 -4.82
C ARG A 63 -3.01 11.24 -4.86
N MET A 64 -1.81 10.94 -4.37
CA MET A 64 -1.32 9.55 -4.30
C MET A 64 -2.16 8.74 -3.30
N ILE A 65 -2.55 9.33 -2.17
CA ILE A 65 -3.46 8.71 -1.18
C ILE A 65 -4.82 8.41 -1.82
N ASP A 66 -5.40 9.37 -2.54
CA ASP A 66 -6.67 9.20 -3.24
C ASP A 66 -6.60 8.07 -4.28
N GLN A 67 -5.57 8.08 -5.13
CA GLN A 67 -5.36 7.03 -6.12
C GLN A 67 -5.12 5.65 -5.50
N ALA A 68 -4.35 5.58 -4.41
CA ALA A 68 -4.10 4.35 -3.68
C ALA A 68 -5.39 3.81 -3.08
N TRP A 69 -6.20 4.65 -2.45
CA TRP A 69 -7.49 4.26 -1.88
C TRP A 69 -8.47 3.76 -2.94
N MET A 70 -8.56 4.46 -4.06
CA MET A 70 -9.39 4.03 -5.21
C MET A 70 -8.91 2.72 -5.84
N SER A 71 -7.65 2.33 -5.61
CA SER A 71 -7.09 1.05 -6.05
C SER A 71 -7.29 -0.07 -5.04
N VAL A 72 -7.77 0.21 -3.82
CA VAL A 72 -8.11 -0.81 -2.83
C VAL A 72 -9.37 -1.53 -3.29
N THR A 73 -9.26 -2.84 -3.50
CA THR A 73 -10.38 -3.64 -3.99
C THR A 73 -11.28 -4.13 -2.86
N THR A 74 -12.55 -4.43 -3.18
CA THR A 74 -13.46 -5.16 -2.28
C THR A 74 -12.82 -6.44 -1.76
N ARG A 75 -12.09 -7.18 -2.61
CA ARG A 75 -11.37 -8.40 -2.22
C ARG A 75 -10.34 -8.12 -1.12
N THR A 76 -9.54 -7.06 -1.24
CA THR A 76 -8.56 -6.66 -0.23
C THR A 76 -9.22 -6.31 1.11
N LEU A 77 -10.35 -5.60 1.06
CA LEU A 77 -11.10 -5.27 2.28
C LEU A 77 -11.72 -6.50 2.93
N THR A 78 -12.30 -7.40 2.13
CA THR A 78 -12.89 -8.65 2.63
C THR A 78 -11.82 -9.61 3.15
N SER A 79 -10.67 -9.72 2.48
CA SER A 79 -9.58 -10.61 2.90
C SER A 79 -8.97 -10.19 4.24
N ALA A 80 -9.01 -8.90 4.58
CA ALA A 80 -8.59 -8.40 5.89
C ALA A 80 -9.40 -8.99 7.05
N TRP A 81 -10.66 -9.38 6.81
CA TRP A 81 -11.50 -10.06 7.80
C TRP A 81 -11.27 -11.56 7.84
N LYS A 82 -10.58 -12.17 6.87
CA LYS A 82 -10.49 -13.64 6.73
C LYS A 82 -9.92 -14.35 7.96
N LYS A 83 -8.95 -13.74 8.65
CA LYS A 83 -8.37 -14.30 9.88
C LYS A 83 -9.26 -14.09 11.11
N LEU A 84 -10.10 -13.06 11.08
CA LEU A 84 -10.93 -12.63 12.22
C LEU A 84 -12.32 -13.24 12.21
N TRP A 85 -12.89 -13.35 11.01
CA TRP A 85 -14.22 -13.85 10.77
C TRP A 85 -14.27 -14.55 9.40
N PRO A 86 -13.72 -15.77 9.31
CA PRO A 86 -13.70 -16.55 8.06
C PRO A 86 -15.08 -16.69 7.41
N GLU A 87 -16.14 -16.87 8.21
CA GLU A 87 -17.52 -17.07 7.75
C GLU A 87 -18.14 -15.82 7.12
N SER A 88 -17.62 -14.63 7.42
CA SER A 88 -18.05 -13.37 6.79
C SER A 88 -17.43 -13.16 5.42
N VAL A 89 -16.37 -13.91 5.09
CA VAL A 89 -15.68 -13.86 3.81
C VAL A 89 -16.30 -14.93 2.92
N ALA A 90 -17.30 -14.54 2.11
CA ALA A 90 -17.85 -15.45 1.12
C ALA A 90 -16.75 -15.92 0.14
N GLU A 91 -16.65 -17.22 -0.14
CA GLU A 91 -15.67 -17.79 -1.09
C GLU A 91 -15.80 -17.24 -2.53
N ARG A 92 -16.83 -16.46 -2.81
CA ARG A 92 -17.16 -15.94 -4.14
C ARG A 92 -17.46 -14.44 -4.14
N THR A 93 -16.54 -13.60 -3.69
CA THR A 93 -16.45 -12.24 -4.27
C THR A 93 -15.75 -12.36 -5.62
N PHE A 94 -16.51 -12.67 -6.67
CA PHE A 94 -16.05 -12.59 -8.05
C PHE A 94 -16.10 -11.13 -8.49
N GLU A 95 -14.98 -10.42 -8.50
CA GLU A 95 -14.83 -9.11 -9.13
C GLU A 95 -13.41 -8.93 -9.68
N GLY A 96 -13.30 -8.94 -11.02
CA GLY A 96 -12.11 -8.52 -11.77
C GLY A 96 -11.05 -9.60 -11.97
N PHE A 97 -10.42 -9.59 -13.15
CA PHE A 97 -9.18 -10.32 -13.38
C PHE A 97 -8.15 -9.90 -12.33
N GLU A 98 -7.35 -10.84 -11.82
CA GLU A 98 -6.14 -10.46 -11.10
C GLU A 98 -5.33 -9.52 -12.01
N PRO A 99 -4.71 -8.46 -11.48
CA PRO A 99 -3.71 -7.76 -12.28
C PRO A 99 -2.74 -8.83 -12.79
N GLU A 100 -2.50 -8.87 -14.10
CA GLU A 100 -1.62 -9.88 -14.74
C GLU A 100 -0.23 -9.93 -14.10
N VAL A 101 0.16 -8.86 -13.41
CA VAL A 101 1.42 -8.68 -12.71
C VAL A 101 1.16 -8.31 -11.25
N PRO A 102 1.81 -8.96 -10.28
CA PRO A 102 1.80 -8.55 -8.87
C PRO A 102 2.18 -7.08 -8.68
N VAL A 103 1.57 -6.42 -7.70
CA VAL A 103 1.80 -4.99 -7.42
C VAL A 103 3.26 -4.73 -7.09
N GLU A 104 3.91 -5.67 -6.39
CA GLU A 104 5.32 -5.63 -6.00
C GLU A 104 6.24 -5.65 -7.23
N GLU A 105 5.95 -6.49 -8.21
CA GLU A 105 6.70 -6.55 -9.47
C GLU A 105 6.57 -5.24 -10.27
N GLU A 106 5.37 -4.66 -10.30
CA GLU A 106 5.15 -3.35 -10.93
C GLU A 106 5.94 -2.24 -10.22
N ILE A 107 5.95 -2.23 -8.89
CA ILE A 107 6.74 -1.27 -8.08
C ILE A 107 8.24 -1.44 -8.38
N VAL A 108 8.76 -2.66 -8.37
CA VAL A 108 10.17 -2.94 -8.65
C VAL A 108 10.54 -2.49 -10.07
N SER A 109 9.68 -2.77 -11.06
CA SER A 109 9.88 -2.35 -12.44
C SER A 109 9.94 -0.82 -12.56
N LEU A 110 8.99 -0.12 -11.94
CA LEU A 110 8.97 1.34 -11.90
C LEU A 110 10.21 1.91 -11.19
N GLY A 111 10.61 1.35 -10.05
CA GLY A 111 11.81 1.76 -9.32
C GLY A 111 13.07 1.66 -10.18
N LYS A 112 13.24 0.54 -10.88
CA LYS A 112 14.36 0.34 -11.82
C LYS A 112 14.32 1.34 -12.98
N SER A 113 13.14 1.64 -13.51
CA SER A 113 12.97 2.59 -14.62
C SER A 113 13.39 4.03 -14.26
N VAL A 114 13.28 4.41 -12.98
CA VAL A 114 13.73 5.72 -12.48
C VAL A 114 15.16 5.70 -11.92
N GLY A 115 15.90 4.60 -12.15
CA GLY A 115 17.31 4.47 -11.77
C GLY A 115 17.54 4.06 -10.32
N LEU A 116 16.52 3.54 -9.61
CA LEU A 116 16.70 2.96 -8.28
C LEU A 116 17.16 1.50 -8.38
N VAL A 117 18.07 1.11 -7.50
CA VAL A 117 18.43 -0.28 -7.28
C VAL A 117 17.45 -0.82 -6.22
N THR A 118 16.40 -1.51 -6.66
CA THR A 118 15.32 -2.00 -5.79
C THR A 118 14.92 -3.42 -6.19
N ASP A 119 14.69 -4.28 -5.21
CA ASP A 119 14.11 -5.60 -5.34
C ASP A 119 12.84 -5.76 -4.46
N GLU A 120 12.18 -6.92 -4.54
CA GLU A 120 10.93 -7.16 -3.80
C GLU A 120 11.10 -7.11 -2.27
N ARG A 121 12.29 -7.42 -1.74
CA ARG A 121 12.56 -7.36 -0.31
C ARG A 121 12.57 -5.92 0.16
N ASP A 122 13.19 -5.02 -0.61
CA ASP A 122 13.19 -3.58 -0.32
C ASP A 122 11.76 -3.02 -0.30
N VAL A 123 10.91 -3.47 -1.24
CA VAL A 123 9.49 -3.06 -1.28
C VAL A 123 8.71 -3.58 -0.08
N ASN A 124 8.91 -4.85 0.29
CA ASN A 124 8.25 -5.43 1.45
C ASN A 124 8.74 -4.79 2.76
N GLU A 125 10.04 -4.52 2.89
CA GLU A 125 10.60 -3.80 4.04
C GLU A 125 10.00 -2.41 4.17
N LEU A 126 9.93 -1.62 3.09
CA LEU A 126 9.31 -0.29 3.09
C LEU A 126 7.85 -0.32 3.55
N VAL A 127 7.11 -1.36 3.17
CA VAL A 127 5.69 -1.52 3.53
C VAL A 127 5.53 -1.91 5.01
N GLU A 128 6.42 -2.77 5.50
CA GLU A 128 6.40 -3.33 6.85
C GLU A 128 7.19 -2.49 7.88
N GLU A 129 8.01 -1.51 7.48
CA GLU A 129 8.89 -0.75 8.38
C GLU A 129 8.16 0.01 9.52
N HIS A 130 6.83 0.16 9.40
CA HIS A 130 6.00 0.78 10.45
C HIS A 130 5.05 -0.21 11.16
N SER A 131 5.24 -1.53 11.02
CA SER A 131 4.48 -2.54 11.76
C SER A 131 5.19 -3.04 13.02
N GLN A 132 6.28 -2.39 13.47
CA GLN A 132 6.93 -2.73 14.75
C GLN A 132 5.89 -2.77 15.87
N GLU A 133 5.65 -3.98 16.38
CA GLU A 133 4.81 -4.19 17.55
C GLU A 133 5.41 -3.40 18.72
N LEU A 134 4.55 -2.65 19.42
CA LEU A 134 4.91 -2.06 20.70
C LEU A 134 5.30 -3.20 21.65
N THR A 135 6.61 -3.36 21.87
CA THR A 135 7.13 -4.32 22.84
C THR A 135 6.68 -3.86 24.22
N THR A 136 5.81 -4.63 24.87
CA THR A 136 5.43 -4.40 26.27
C THR A 136 6.66 -4.64 27.16
N VAL A 137 7.14 -3.56 27.76
CA VAL A 137 7.89 -3.60 29.03
C VAL A 137 6.90 -3.64 30.17
#